data_AF-A0A3P1CXX7-F1
#
_entry.id   AF-A0A3P1CXX7-F1
#
_cell.length_a   1.000
_cell.length_b   1.000
_cell.length_c   1.000
_cell.angle_alpha   90.00
_cell.angle_beta   90.00
_cell.angle_gamma   90.00
#
_symmetry.space_group_name_H-M   'P 1'
#
loop_
_entity.id
_entity.type
_entity.pdbx_description
1 polymer ?
#
loop_
_entity_poly.entity_id
_entity_poly.type
_entity_poly.pdbx_seq_one_letter_code
_entity_poly.pdbx_strand_id
1 'polypeptide(L)'
;MQKEVIDRQLECIAIAKTVPKAFDMAINRPGSEPIPPFDLTHYTLFFNPSIGNVTFDLNWDQGDAYSANEQGYCQQTTLIVAGYYSRYEIATLSLLELGERIYAYLKSVNMD
;
A
#
# COMPACT_ATOMS: atom_id res chain seq x y z
N MET A 1 -19.85 -10.04 -13.49
CA MET A 1 -18.88 -11.05 -12.99
C MET A 1 -17.49 -10.93 -13.62
N GLN A 2 -17.22 -11.33 -14.88
CA GLN A 2 -15.84 -11.24 -15.42
C GLN A 2 -15.38 -9.80 -15.69
N LYS A 3 -16.25 -8.96 -16.24
CA LYS A 3 -15.95 -7.55 -16.51
C LYS A 3 -15.57 -6.79 -15.23
N GLU A 4 -16.32 -7.00 -14.14
CA GLU A 4 -16.05 -6.34 -12.85
C GLU A 4 -14.70 -6.76 -12.25
N VAL A 5 -14.28 -8.01 -12.44
CA VAL A 5 -12.96 -8.47 -12.00
C VAL A 5 -11.86 -7.75 -12.78
N ILE A 6 -12.01 -7.65 -14.11
CA ILE A 6 -11.06 -6.94 -14.97
C ILE A 6 -11.01 -5.45 -14.59
N ASP A 7 -12.16 -4.81 -14.38
CA ASP A 7 -12.24 -3.40 -14.00
C ASP A 7 -11.51 -3.14 -12.66
N ARG A 8 -11.72 -4.00 -11.65
CA ARG A 8 -11.01 -3.92 -10.35
C ARG A 8 -9.50 -4.15 -10.46
N GLN A 9 -9.07 -5.06 -11.33
CA GLN A 9 -7.64 -5.28 -11.58
C GLN A 9 -7.01 -4.05 -12.24
N LEU A 10 -7.70 -3.44 -13.21
CA LEU A 10 -7.25 -2.20 -13.85
C LEU A 10 -7.17 -1.03 -12.86
N GLU A 11 -8.12 -0.92 -11.93
CA GLU A 11 -8.07 0.05 -10.83
C GLU A 11 -6.83 -0.17 -9.95
N CYS A 12 -6.54 -1.41 -9.55
CA CYS A 12 -5.35 -1.73 -8.75
C CYS A 12 -4.04 -1.42 -9.50
N ILE A 13 -4.00 -1.62 -10.81
CA ILE A 13 -2.87 -1.21 -11.65
C ILE A 13 -2.76 0.33 -11.70
N ALA A 14 -3.88 1.05 -11.77
CA ALA A 14 -3.87 2.50 -11.72
C ALA A 14 -3.34 3.03 -10.37
N ILE A 15 -3.74 2.40 -9.26
CA ILE A 15 -3.23 2.66 -7.92
C ILE A 15 -1.72 2.39 -7.85
N ALA A 16 -1.27 1.24 -8.37
CA ALA A 16 0.14 0.83 -8.36
C ALA A 16 1.08 1.86 -9.02
N LYS A 17 0.61 2.63 -10.02
CA LYS A 17 1.39 3.70 -10.65
C LYS A 17 1.83 4.79 -9.67
N THR A 18 1.09 4.95 -8.58
CA THR A 18 1.33 5.99 -7.58
C THR A 18 2.18 5.53 -6.40
N VAL A 19 2.37 4.20 -6.24
CA VAL A 19 3.08 3.59 -5.12
C VAL A 19 4.54 4.07 -5.00
N PRO A 20 5.38 4.05 -6.06
CA PRO A 20 6.76 4.51 -5.94
C PRO A 20 6.86 5.96 -5.48
N LYS A 21 6.03 6.84 -6.07
CA LYS A 21 5.99 8.25 -5.70
C LYS A 21 5.52 8.46 -4.25
N ALA A 22 4.52 7.71 -3.81
CA ALA A 22 4.02 7.78 -2.43
C ALA A 22 5.11 7.35 -1.43
N PHE A 23 5.87 6.31 -1.76
CA PHE A 23 6.99 5.85 -0.93
C PHE A 23 8.13 6.88 -0.92
N ASP A 24 8.51 7.43 -2.08
CA ASP A 24 9.50 8.50 -2.18
C ASP A 24 9.10 9.73 -1.34
N MET A 25 7.82 10.10 -1.33
CA MET A 25 7.34 11.19 -0.49
C MET A 25 7.44 10.87 1.01
N ALA A 26 7.20 9.62 1.40
CA ALA A 26 7.30 9.19 2.79
C ALA A 26 8.75 9.19 3.29
N ILE A 27 9.69 8.62 2.53
CA ILE A 27 11.11 8.55 2.93
C ILE A 27 11.81 9.92 2.96
N ASN A 28 11.29 10.89 2.20
CA ASN A 28 11.82 12.26 2.16
C ASN A 28 11.08 13.22 3.11
N ARG A 29 10.12 12.74 3.91
CA ARG A 29 9.42 13.58 4.90
C ARG A 29 10.40 14.01 6.01
N PRO A 30 10.38 15.29 6.45
CA PRO A 30 11.22 15.75 7.55
C PRO A 30 11.05 14.89 8.80
N GLY A 31 12.18 14.49 9.40
CA GLY A 31 12.21 13.64 10.60
C GLY A 31 12.15 12.14 10.35
N SER A 32 12.05 11.68 9.10
CA SER A 32 12.11 10.26 8.76
C SER A 32 13.55 9.74 8.81
N GLU A 33 13.73 8.53 9.33
CA GLU A 33 15.03 7.86 9.27
C GLU A 33 15.38 7.43 7.85
N PRO A 34 16.67 7.45 7.45
CA PRO A 34 17.08 6.97 6.14
C PRO A 34 16.79 5.46 5.97
N ILE A 35 15.93 5.12 5.02
CA ILE A 35 15.66 3.73 4.65
C ILE A 35 16.64 3.31 3.54
N PRO A 36 17.45 2.24 3.69
CA PRO A 36 18.41 1.82 2.67
C PRO A 36 17.72 1.19 1.44
N PRO A 37 18.34 1.22 0.24
CA PRO A 37 17.73 0.67 -0.99
C PRO A 37 17.36 -0.81 -0.94
N PHE A 38 18.03 -1.60 -0.10
CA PHE A 38 17.80 -3.04 0.09
C PHE A 38 16.96 -3.33 1.34
N ASP A 39 16.26 -2.33 1.87
CA ASP A 39 15.35 -2.53 2.97
C ASP A 39 14.25 -3.54 2.59
N LEU A 40 14.10 -4.55 3.43
CA LEU A 40 13.12 -5.62 3.32
C LEU A 40 11.99 -5.47 4.35
N THR A 41 12.02 -4.40 5.16
CA THR A 41 10.94 -4.07 6.07
C THR A 41 9.70 -3.73 5.25
N HIS A 42 8.60 -4.42 5.52
CA HIS A 42 7.33 -4.19 4.85
C HIS A 42 6.57 -3.07 5.56
N TYR A 43 6.33 -1.94 4.90
CA TYR A 43 5.53 -0.84 5.43
C TYR A 43 4.11 -0.90 4.94
N THR A 44 3.17 -0.42 5.74
CA THR A 44 1.76 -0.37 5.38
C THR A 44 1.53 0.62 4.23
N LEU A 45 0.95 0.11 3.14
CA LEU A 45 0.38 0.92 2.06
C LEU A 45 -1.06 1.26 2.43
N PHE A 46 -1.33 2.53 2.67
CA PHE A 46 -2.68 3.02 2.90
C PHE A 46 -3.29 3.54 1.61
N PHE A 47 -4.55 3.22 1.36
CA PHE A 47 -5.36 3.77 0.27
C PHE A 47 -6.45 4.69 0.83
N ASN A 48 -6.59 5.87 0.23
CA ASN A 48 -7.67 6.80 0.53
C ASN A 48 -8.78 6.64 -0.53
N PRO A 49 -9.92 6.01 -0.19
CA PRO A 49 -11.01 5.81 -1.13
C PRO A 49 -11.70 7.11 -1.57
N SER A 50 -11.62 8.19 -0.79
CA SER A 50 -12.29 9.45 -1.12
C SER A 50 -11.59 10.23 -2.24
N ILE A 51 -10.27 10.11 -2.35
CA ILE A 51 -9.47 10.83 -3.37
C ILE A 51 -8.72 9.90 -4.33
N GLY A 52 -8.79 8.59 -4.11
CA GLY A 52 -8.21 7.58 -5.00
C GLY A 52 -6.68 7.58 -5.03
N ASN A 53 -6.02 7.92 -3.92
CA ASN A 53 -4.56 7.93 -3.82
C ASN A 53 -4.04 6.97 -2.74
N VAL A 54 -2.73 6.73 -2.75
CA VAL A 54 -2.05 5.96 -1.71
C VAL A 54 -1.02 6.79 -0.97
N THR A 55 -0.73 6.36 0.25
CA THR A 55 0.33 6.92 1.09
C THR A 55 0.99 5.81 1.89
N PHE A 56 2.23 6.07 2.30
CA PHE A 56 2.90 5.30 3.35
C PHE A 56 3.00 6.14 4.61
N ASP A 57 2.91 5.50 5.75
CA ASP A 57 3.35 6.05 7.03
C ASP A 57 4.39 5.07 7.59
N LEU A 58 5.65 5.49 7.59
CA LEU A 58 6.81 4.65 7.89
C LEU A 58 6.89 4.24 9.37
N ASN A 59 6.00 4.75 10.21
CA ASN A 59 5.82 4.27 11.60
C ASN A 59 5.03 2.95 11.67
N TRP A 60 4.41 2.53 10.56
CA TRP A 60 3.67 1.28 10.47
C TRP A 60 4.45 0.29 9.61
N ASP A 61 5.20 -0.58 10.27
CA ASP A 61 5.78 -1.76 9.65
C ASP A 61 4.88 -3.00 9.83
N GLN A 62 5.21 -4.08 9.14
CA GLN A 62 4.46 -5.33 9.18
C GLN A 62 4.42 -5.97 10.57
N GLY A 63 5.29 -5.57 11.52
CA GLY A 63 5.21 -5.96 12.92
C GLY A 63 3.90 -5.52 13.58
N ASP A 64 3.30 -4.44 13.12
CA ASP A 64 2.00 -3.91 13.54
C ASP A 64 0.87 -4.17 12.52
N ALA A 65 1.12 -4.97 11.49
CA ALA A 65 0.12 -5.34 10.48
C ALA A 65 -1.12 -5.97 11.12
N TYR A 66 -2.30 -5.47 10.76
CA TYR A 66 -3.60 -5.85 11.30
C TYR A 66 -3.78 -5.63 12.81
N SER A 67 -2.86 -4.91 13.46
CA SER A 67 -2.97 -4.59 14.89
C SER A 67 -4.23 -3.75 15.16
N ALA A 68 -4.72 -3.80 16.40
CA ALA A 68 -5.83 -2.93 16.81
C ALA A 68 -5.48 -1.43 16.65
N ASN A 69 -4.19 -1.09 16.75
CA ASN A 69 -3.70 0.26 16.54
C ASN A 69 -3.80 0.67 15.06
N GLU A 70 -3.39 -0.19 14.12
CA GLU A 70 -3.47 0.07 12.68
C GLU A 70 -4.93 0.20 12.24
N GLN A 71 -5.79 -0.69 12.74
CA GLN A 71 -7.23 -0.62 12.49
C GLN A 71 -7.84 0.66 13.07
N GLY A 72 -7.45 1.05 14.28
CA GLY A 72 -7.88 2.30 14.90
C GLY A 72 -7.44 3.53 14.11
N TYR A 73 -6.21 3.53 13.60
CA TYR A 73 -5.69 4.57 12.72
C TYR A 73 -6.48 4.67 11.41
N CYS A 74 -6.75 3.54 10.75
CA CYS A 74 -7.60 3.47 9.56
C CYS A 74 -9.02 4.03 9.83
N GLN A 75 -9.64 3.68 10.95
CA GLN A 75 -10.96 4.18 11.33
C GLN A 75 -10.99 5.70 11.54
N GLN A 76 -9.94 6.27 12.16
CA GLN A 76 -9.83 7.70 12.41
C GLN A 76 -9.53 8.52 11.16
N THR A 77 -8.81 7.93 10.20
CA THR A 77 -8.32 8.61 8.99
C THR A 77 -9.12 8.31 7.74
N THR A 78 -10.10 7.40 7.80
CA THR A 78 -10.86 6.86 6.66
C THR A 78 -10.00 6.16 5.59
N LEU A 79 -8.74 5.84 5.94
CA LEU A 79 -7.84 5.08 5.10
C LEU A 79 -8.13 3.59 5.25
N ILE A 80 -7.85 2.82 4.20
CA ILE A 80 -7.83 1.35 4.27
C ILE A 80 -6.43 0.84 3.99
N VAL A 81 -6.09 -0.33 4.53
CA VAL A 81 -4.85 -1.00 4.17
C VAL A 81 -5.00 -1.62 2.77
N ALA A 82 -4.06 -1.33 1.89
CA ALA A 82 -4.00 -1.84 0.52
C ALA A 82 -2.82 -2.80 0.28
N GLY A 83 -2.05 -3.10 1.33
CA GLY A 83 -0.99 -4.10 1.36
C GLY A 83 0.19 -3.66 2.20
N TYR A 84 1.22 -4.48 2.22
CA TYR A 84 2.48 -4.20 2.91
C TYR A 84 3.63 -4.39 1.91
N TYR A 85 4.51 -3.40 1.81
CA TYR A 85 5.56 -3.37 0.79
C TYR A 85 6.86 -2.84 1.33
N SER A 86 7.95 -3.50 0.97
CA SER A 86 9.31 -3.03 1.22
C SER A 86 9.80 -2.08 0.14
N ARG A 87 10.82 -1.28 0.45
CA ARG A 87 11.49 -0.43 -0.55
C ARG A 87 12.03 -1.27 -1.70
N TYR A 88 12.59 -2.44 -1.40
CA TYR A 88 13.09 -3.37 -2.39
C TYR A 88 11.99 -3.77 -3.38
N GLU A 89 10.84 -4.23 -2.89
CA GLU A 89 9.71 -4.64 -3.74
C GLU A 89 9.17 -3.49 -4.59
N ILE A 90 9.03 -2.29 -4.01
CA ILE A 90 8.57 -1.11 -4.74
C ILE A 90 9.52 -0.76 -5.89
N ALA A 91 10.83 -0.98 -5.71
CA ALA A 91 11.84 -0.70 -6.71
C ALA A 91 11.98 -1.81 -7.78
N THR A 92 11.69 -3.08 -7.44
CA THR A 92 11.98 -4.22 -8.33
C THR A 92 10.75 -4.79 -9.02
N LEU A 93 9.56 -4.67 -8.44
CA LEU A 93 8.35 -5.21 -9.04
C LEU A 93 7.92 -4.35 -10.23
N SER A 94 7.47 -5.00 -11.29
CA SER A 94 6.80 -4.32 -12.39
C SER A 94 5.48 -3.71 -11.91
N LEU A 95 4.98 -2.74 -12.67
CA LEU A 95 3.69 -2.12 -12.39
C LEU A 95 2.55 -3.15 -12.34
N LEU A 96 2.61 -4.17 -13.20
CA LEU A 96 1.61 -5.24 -13.24
C LEU A 96 1.67 -6.06 -11.95
N GLU A 97 2.86 -6.50 -11.53
CA GLU A 97 3.04 -7.29 -10.31
C GLU A 97 2.61 -6.52 -9.05
N LEU A 98 2.91 -5.21 -8.98
CA LEU A 98 2.42 -4.36 -7.89
C LEU A 98 0.89 -4.30 -7.88
N GLY A 99 0.27 -4.05 -9.05
CA GLY A 99 -1.19 -4.00 -9.17
C GLY A 99 -1.87 -5.32 -8.81
N GLU A 100 -1.30 -6.45 -9.24
CA GLU A 100 -1.79 -7.78 -8.90
C GLU A 100 -1.69 -8.07 -7.40
N ARG A 101 -0.61 -7.64 -6.74
CA ARG A 101 -0.45 -7.79 -5.29
C ARG A 101 -1.47 -6.95 -4.51
N ILE A 102 -1.70 -5.70 -4.92
CA ILE A 102 -2.73 -4.84 -4.31
C ILE A 102 -4.11 -5.51 -4.45
N TYR A 103 -4.43 -5.97 -5.65
CA TYR A 103 -5.70 -6.66 -5.91
C TYR A 103 -5.85 -7.93 -5.06
N ALA A 104 -4.81 -8.76 -4.99
CA ALA A 104 -4.81 -9.98 -4.20
C ALA A 104 -5.00 -9.69 -2.70
N TYR A 105 -4.34 -8.66 -2.19
CA TYR A 105 -4.49 -8.21 -0.81
C TYR A 105 -5.92 -7.76 -0.52
N LEU A 106 -6.45 -6.81 -1.31
CA LEU A 106 -7.81 -6.29 -1.14
C LEU A 106 -8.88 -7.39 -1.26
N LYS A 107 -8.62 -8.40 -2.09
CA LYS A 107 -9.47 -9.59 -2.18
C LYS A 107 -9.38 -10.49 -0.95
N SER A 108 -8.21 -10.61 -0.32
CA SER A 108 -8.06 -11.44 0.89
C SER A 108 -8.66 -10.83 2.16
N VAL A 109 -8.73 -9.49 2.24
CA VAL A 109 -9.25 -8.78 3.42
C VAL A 109 -10.74 -8.45 3.30
N ASN A 110 -11.28 -8.31 2.09
CA ASN A 110 -12.71 -8.41 1.86
C ASN A 110 -13.10 -9.88 2.00
N MET A 111 -13.45 -10.30 3.21
CA MET A 111 -14.09 -11.59 3.46
C MET A 111 -15.47 -11.64 2.79
N ASP A 112 -15.49 -11.89 1.48
CA ASP A 112 -16.62 -12.53 0.78
C ASP A 112 -16.42 -14.05 0.80
#